data_AF-A0A5K0WMA6-F1
#
_entry.id   AF-A0A5K0WMA6-F1
#
_cell.length_a   1.000
_cell.length_b   1.000
_cell.length_c   1.000
_cell.angle_alpha   90.00
_cell.angle_beta   90.00
_cell.angle_gamma   90.00
#
_symmetry.space_group_name_H-M   'P 1'
#
loop_
_entity.id
_entity.type
_entity.pdbx_description
1 polymer ?
#
loop_
_entity_poly.entity_id
_entity_poly.type
_entity_poly.pdbx_seq_one_letter_code
_entity_poly.pdbx_strand_id
1 'polypeptide(L)' 'VTLLVATSVAEEGLDIRQCNVVIRFDLAKTVLAYIQSRGRARKPGSDYILMLE' A
#
# COMPACT_ATOMS: atom_id res chain seq x y z
N VAL A 1 2.39 -12.04 10.50
CA VAL A 1 2.94 -10.66 10.39
C VAL A 1 1.79 -9.69 10.52
N THR A 2 1.81 -8.82 11.53
CA THR A 2 0.76 -7.82 11.82
C THR A 2 1.14 -6.40 11.38
N LEU A 3 2.38 -6.19 10.92
CA LEU A 3 2.87 -4.95 10.31
C LEU A 3 3.98 -5.28 9.31
N LEU A 4 3.92 -4.69 8.11
CA LEU A 4 4.97 -4.79 7.09
C LEU A 4 5.44 -3.38 6.75
N VAL A 5 6.75 -3.15 6.88
CA VAL A 5 7.41 -1.92 6.44
C VAL A 5 8.27 -2.27 5.25
N ALA A 6 8.05 -1.57 4.13
CA ALA A 6 8.77 -1.84 2.91
C ALA A 6 8.98 -0.59 2.06
N THR A 7 9.97 -0.65 1.19
CA THR A 7 10.22 0.33 0.13
C THR A 7 9.42 -0.04 -1.11
N SER A 8 9.55 0.76 -2.17
CA SER A 8 8.86 0.54 -3.46
C SER A 8 9.11 -0.83 -4.09
N VAL A 9 10.14 -1.57 -3.65
CA VAL A 9 10.44 -2.94 -4.09
C VAL A 9 9.32 -3.92 -3.69
N ALA A 10 8.59 -3.68 -2.61
CA ALA A 10 7.50 -4.55 -2.18
C ALA A 10 6.16 -4.27 -2.89
N GLU A 11 6.10 -3.25 -3.76
CA GLU A 11 4.87 -2.89 -4.47
C GLU A 11 4.58 -3.82 -5.66
N GLU A 12 5.60 -4.52 -6.16
CA GLU A 12 5.53 -5.43 -7.31
C GLU A 12 6.20 -6.77 -6.98
N GLY A 13 5.62 -7.87 -7.46
CA GLY A 13 6.18 -9.22 -7.32
C GLY A 13 6.03 -9.89 -5.95
N LEU A 14 5.59 -9.17 -4.91
CA LEU A 14 5.33 -9.75 -3.58
C LEU A 14 3.84 -10.06 -3.38
N ASP A 15 3.51 -11.29 -2.96
CA ASP A 15 2.13 -11.67 -2.61
C ASP A 15 1.75 -11.12 -1.22
N ILE A 16 1.35 -9.85 -1.18
CA ILE A 16 0.88 -9.18 0.03
C ILE A 16 -0.63 -9.40 0.18
N ARG A 17 -1.03 -10.04 1.29
CA ARG A 17 -2.44 -10.20 1.65
C ARG A 17 -3.14 -8.85 1.85
N GLN A 18 -4.47 -8.83 1.82
CA GLN A 18 -5.26 -7.63 2.10
C GLN A 18 -4.97 -7.07 3.52
N CYS A 19 -4.79 -5.77 3.60
CA CYS A 19 -4.47 -5.01 4.81
C CYS A 19 -5.70 -4.21 5.29
N ASN A 20 -5.76 -3.98 6.60
CA ASN A 20 -6.76 -3.06 7.18
C ASN A 20 -6.34 -1.60 7.03
N VAL A 21 -5.04 -1.33 6.95
CA VAL A 21 -4.48 0.01 6.75
C VAL A 21 -3.28 -0.11 5.82
N VAL A 22 -3.17 0.80 4.85
CA VAL A 22 -1.99 1.00 4.00
C VAL A 22 -1.57 2.45 4.15
N ILE A 23 -0.32 2.69 4.52
CA ILE A 23 0.24 4.03 4.67
C ILE A 23 1.35 4.20 3.64
N ARG A 24 1.23 5.20 2.77
CA ARG A 24 2.30 5.63 1.88
C ARG A 24 2.89 6.93 2.41
N PHE A 25 4.19 6.92 2.66
CA PHE A 25 4.95 8.12 3.07
C PHE A 25 5.29 9.03 1.90
N ASP A 26 5.16 8.53 0.66
CA ASP A 26 5.42 9.27 -0.57
C ASP A 26 4.34 9.00 -1.62
N LEU A 27 4.19 9.94 -2.55
CA LEU A 27 3.41 9.75 -3.77
C LEU A 27 3.88 8.51 -4.54
N ALA A 28 2.91 7.77 -5.07
CA ALA A 28 3.20 6.65 -5.95
C ALA A 28 3.89 7.16 -7.23
N LYS A 29 5.08 6.64 -7.54
CA LYS A 29 5.87 7.06 -8.71
C LYS A 29 5.23 6.66 -10.05
N THR A 30 4.36 5.66 -10.04
CA THR A 30 3.64 5.17 -11.22
C THR A 30 2.18 4.89 -10.89
N VAL A 31 1.33 4.88 -11.93
CA VAL A 31 -0.08 4.50 -11.79
C VAL A 31 -0.21 3.05 -11.31
N LEU A 32 0.68 2.16 -11.74
CA LEU A 32 0.67 0.75 -11.32
C LEU A 32 0.96 0.63 -9.81
N ALA A 33 1.98 1.33 -9.32
CA ALA A 33 2.28 1.43 -7.89
C ALA A 33 1.07 1.91 -7.07
N TYR A 34 0.37 2.94 -7.56
CA TYR A 34 -0.83 3.46 -6.93
C TYR A 34 -1.95 2.40 -6.87
N ILE A 35 -2.26 1.75 -8.00
CA ILE A 35 -3.32 0.73 -8.07
C ILE A 35 -2.99 -0.46 -7.17
N GLN A 36 -1.75 -0.96 -7.21
CA GLN A 36 -1.34 -2.13 -6.42
C GLN A 36 -1.37 -1.85 -4.92
N SER A 37 -0.80 -0.72 -4.48
CA SER A 37 -0.80 -0.34 -3.06
C SER A 37 -2.22 -0.07 -2.54
N ARG A 38 -3.07 0.63 -3.31
CA ARG A 38 -4.48 0.81 -2.96
C ARG A 38 -5.26 -0.50 -2.93
N GLY A 39 -4.94 -1.43 -3.83
CA GLY A 39 -5.54 -2.77 -3.87
C GLY A 39 -5.33 -3.59 -2.60
N ARG A 40 -4.31 -3.27 -1.79
CA ARG A 40 -4.10 -3.90 -0.48
C ARG A 40 -5.09 -3.42 0.58
N ALA A 41 -5.57 -2.17 0.52
CA ALA A 41 -6.62 -1.62 1.39
C ALA A 41 -7.99 -1.58 0.68
N ARG A 42 -8.48 -2.75 0.23
CA ARG A 42 -9.78 -2.88 -0.48
C ARG A 42 -10.91 -3.45 0.38
N LYS A 43 -10.65 -3.83 1.63
CA LYS A 43 -11.69 -4.35 2.52
C LYS A 43 -12.63 -3.21 2.93
N PRO A 44 -13.94 -3.47 3.13
CA PRO A 44 -14.81 -2.49 3.78
C PRO A 44 -14.22 -2.05 5.12
N GLY A 45 -14.13 -0.74 5.35
CA GLY A 45 -13.53 -0.16 6.56
C GLY A 45 -12.00 -0.24 6.62
N SER A 46 -11.31 -0.51 5.50
CA SER A 46 -9.86 -0.34 5.42
C SER A 46 -9.48 1.07 4.96
N ASP A 47 -8.35 1.55 5.46
CA ASP A 47 -7.84 2.89 5.18
C ASP A 47 -6.64 2.85 4.24
N TYR A 48 -6.65 3.77 3.28
CA TYR A 48 -5.52 4.05 2.41
C TYR A 48 -5.08 5.50 2.67
N ILE A 49 -3.96 5.66 3.36
CA ILE A 49 -3.45 6.94 3.84
C ILE A 49 -2.24 7.32 2.99
N LEU A 50 -2.31 8.51 2.39
CA LEU A 50 -1.16 9.17 1.78
C LEU A 50 -0.69 10.26 2.75
N MET A 51 0.50 10.06 3.31
CA MET A 51 1.18 11.08 4.10
C MET A 51 1.98 11.96 3.12
N LEU A 52 1.70 13.26 3.15
CA LEU A 52 2.44 14.28 2.41
C LEU A 52 3.09 15.20 3.45
N GLU A 53 4.28 15.72 3.13
CA GLU A 53 4.90 16.82 3.88
C GLU A 53 4.13 18.13 3.69
#